data_AF-A0A9Q0U1C7-F1
#
_entry.id   AF-A0A9Q0U1C7-F1
#
_cell.length_a   1.000
_cell.length_b   1.000
_cell.length_c   1.000
_cell.angle_alpha   90.00
_cell.angle_beta   90.00
_cell.angle_gamma   90.00
#
_symmetry.space_group_name_H-M   'P 1'
#
loop_
_entity.id
_entity.type
_entity.pdbx_description
1 polymer ?
#
loop_
_entity_poly.entity_id
_entity_poly.type
_entity_poly.pdbx_seq_one_letter_code
_entity_poly.pdbx_strand_id
1 'polypeptide(L)'
;MAMSKDIDYYNCTSWCNFELYGADFGWGKPTWLSPVFTRERKNVVCLIDTRDAGGIEAWISLSPEDMALYESNKELLEFSAANPRVSV
;
A
#
# COMPACT_ATOMS: atom_id res chain seq x y z
N MET A 1 -13.54 -1.69 -17.99
CA MET A 1 -14.83 -2.12 -17.43
C MET A 1 -15.58 -0.87 -17.00
N ALA A 2 -16.77 -0.64 -17.55
CA ALA A 2 -17.61 0.45 -17.08
C ALA A 2 -18.17 0.06 -15.71
N MET A 3 -17.81 0.81 -14.68
CA MET A 3 -18.26 0.59 -13.31
C MET A 3 -19.66 1.21 -13.16
N SER A 4 -20.63 0.47 -12.62
CA SER A 4 -21.96 1.01 -12.31
C SER A 4 -21.82 2.14 -11.30
N LYS A 5 -22.54 3.25 -11.50
CA LYS A 5 -22.43 4.45 -10.66
C LYS A 5 -22.91 4.27 -9.21
N ASP A 6 -23.64 3.20 -8.93
CA ASP A 6 -24.29 2.97 -7.64
C ASP A 6 -23.55 1.94 -6.76
N ILE A 7 -22.35 1.50 -7.16
CA ILE A 7 -21.55 0.52 -6.40
C ILE A 7 -20.13 1.03 -6.26
N ASP A 8 -19.71 1.26 -5.03
CA ASP A 8 -18.31 1.51 -4.70
C ASP A 8 -17.53 0.21 -4.74
N TYR A 9 -16.59 0.13 -5.67
CA TYR A 9 -15.72 -1.03 -5.81
C TYR A 9 -14.36 -0.76 -5.17
N TYR A 10 -13.95 -1.65 -4.28
CA TYR A 10 -12.65 -1.61 -3.61
C TYR A 10 -11.79 -2.78 -4.07
N ASN A 11 -10.57 -2.49 -4.51
CA ASN A 11 -9.59 -3.48 -4.90
C ASN A 11 -8.54 -3.63 -3.81
N CYS A 12 -8.38 -4.84 -3.29
CA CYS A 12 -7.30 -5.16 -2.38
C CYS A 12 -6.41 -6.23 -3.02
N THR A 13 -5.10 -5.96 -3.09
CA THR A 13 -4.10 -6.93 -3.51
C THR A 13 -3.02 -7.06 -2.45
N SER A 14 -2.45 -8.25 -2.33
CA SER A 14 -1.32 -8.51 -1.43
C SER A 14 -0.14 -9.01 -2.24
N TRP A 15 1.02 -8.40 -2.03
CA TRP A 15 2.34 -8.83 -2.50
C TRP A 15 3.16 -9.45 -1.36
N CYS A 16 2.52 -9.73 -0.22
CA CYS A 16 3.16 -10.41 0.90
C CYS A 16 3.60 -11.82 0.48
N ASN A 17 4.75 -12.25 0.99
CA ASN A 17 5.39 -13.54 0.74
C ASN A 17 5.75 -13.81 -0.73
N PHE A 18 5.86 -12.77 -1.56
CA PHE A 18 6.38 -12.89 -2.94
C PHE A 18 7.92 -12.78 -2.99
N GLU A 19 8.57 -12.65 -1.84
CA GLU A 19 10.04 -12.56 -1.70
C GLU A 19 10.68 -11.43 -2.53
N LEU A 20 9.95 -10.34 -2.76
CA LEU A 20 10.38 -9.24 -3.64
C LEU A 20 11.65 -8.54 -3.15
N TYR A 21 11.82 -8.41 -1.83
CA TYR A 21 13.07 -7.90 -1.23
C TYR A 21 14.24 -8.89 -1.32
N GLY A 22 14.01 -10.13 -1.74
CA GLY A 22 15.03 -11.14 -2.00
C GLY A 22 15.66 -11.03 -3.40
N ALA A 23 15.06 -10.26 -4.31
CA ALA A 23 15.54 -10.12 -5.68
C ALA A 23 16.94 -9.46 -5.70
N ASP A 24 17.92 -10.13 -6.31
CA ASP A 24 19.27 -9.59 -6.54
C ASP A 24 19.69 -9.90 -7.97
N PHE A 25 19.96 -8.84 -8.73
CA PHE A 25 20.36 -8.91 -10.14
C PHE A 25 21.88 -8.71 -10.34
N GLY A 26 22.66 -8.66 -9.27
CA GLY A 26 24.12 -8.49 -9.29
C GLY A 26 24.62 -7.16 -8.72
N TRP A 27 23.72 -6.31 -8.25
CA TRP A 27 24.03 -5.00 -7.63
C TRP A 27 23.41 -4.84 -6.24
N GLY A 28 22.96 -5.94 -5.63
CA GLY A 28 22.34 -5.95 -4.32
C GLY A 28 20.82 -5.91 -4.37
N LYS A 29 20.22 -6.04 -3.18
CA LYS A 29 18.78 -6.15 -2.95
C LYS A 29 18.09 -4.78 -2.92
N PRO A 30 16.77 -4.71 -3.20
CA PRO A 30 16.02 -3.47 -3.10
C PRO A 30 16.06 -2.86 -1.69
N THR A 31 16.35 -1.57 -1.61
CA THR A 31 16.18 -0.81 -0.36
C THR A 31 14.72 -0.53 -0.06
N TRP A 32 13.91 -0.30 -1.09
CA TRP A 32 12.49 0.02 -0.98
C TRP A 32 11.72 -0.48 -2.21
N LEU A 33 10.47 -0.87 -1.99
CA LEU A 33 9.54 -1.36 -2.99
C LEU A 33 8.25 -0.54 -2.90
N SER A 34 7.72 -0.09 -4.04
CA SER A 34 6.42 0.56 -4.06
C SER A 34 5.54 0.07 -5.21
N PRO A 35 4.22 0.06 -5.03
CA PRO A 35 3.28 -0.12 -6.12
C PRO A 35 3.12 1.21 -6.87
N VAL A 36 2.76 1.14 -8.15
CA VAL A 36 2.42 2.32 -8.93
C VAL A 36 0.90 2.47 -8.97
N PHE A 37 0.40 3.49 -8.27
CA PHE A 37 -1.00 3.91 -8.37
C PHE A 37 -1.16 5.01 -9.41
N THR A 38 -2.06 4.80 -10.36
CA THR A 38 -2.42 5.83 -11.34
C THR A 38 -3.57 6.67 -10.80
N ARG A 39 -3.64 7.95 -11.19
CA ARG A 39 -4.68 8.89 -10.70
C ARG A 39 -6.11 8.44 -10.99
N GLU A 40 -6.29 7.60 -12.01
CA GLU A 40 -7.59 7.05 -12.41
C GLU A 40 -8.02 5.85 -11.55
N ARG A 41 -7.11 5.27 -10.76
CA ARG A 41 -7.37 4.15 -9.87
C ARG A 41 -7.56 4.66 -8.43
N LYS A 42 -8.82 4.90 -8.09
CA LYS A 42 -9.28 5.10 -6.71
C LYS A 42 -9.75 3.77 -6.12
N ASN A 43 -9.88 3.74 -4.80
CA ASN A 43 -10.37 2.59 -4.03
C ASN A 43 -9.47 1.37 -4.23
N VAL A 44 -8.16 1.58 -4.16
CA VAL A 44 -7.15 0.52 -4.30
C VAL A 44 -6.28 0.45 -3.05
N VAL A 45 -6.04 -0.77 -2.58
CA VAL A 45 -5.17 -1.12 -1.47
C VAL A 45 -4.16 -2.15 -1.96
N CYS A 46 -2.88 -1.93 -1.69
CA CYS A 46 -1.81 -2.89 -1.91
C CYS A 46 -1.05 -3.13 -0.60
N LEU A 47 -0.96 -4.38 -0.17
CA LEU A 47 -0.21 -4.80 1.01
C LEU A 47 1.15 -5.34 0.58
N ILE A 48 2.23 -4.86 1.21
CA ILE A 48 3.61 -5.21 0.87
C ILE A 48 4.36 -5.54 2.17
N ASP A 49 5.19 -6.59 2.17
CA ASP A 49 6.06 -6.88 3.32
C ASP A 49 7.05 -5.74 3.55
N THR A 50 7.33 -5.40 4.80
CA THR A 50 8.47 -4.52 5.11
C THR A 50 9.80 -5.23 4.81
N ARG A 51 10.83 -4.47 4.42
CA ARG A 51 12.18 -5.01 4.18
C ARG A 51 12.70 -5.87 5.34
N ASP A 52 12.49 -5.41 6.58
CA ASP A 52 13.08 -6.02 7.79
C ASP A 52 12.21 -7.16 8.36
N ALA A 53 11.39 -7.80 7.51
CA ALA A 53 10.65 -9.05 7.73
C ALA A 53 9.68 -9.09 8.93
N GLY A 54 9.28 -7.94 9.48
CA GLY A 54 8.48 -7.87 10.72
C GLY A 54 7.12 -7.19 10.61
N GLY A 55 6.81 -6.52 9.50
CA GLY A 55 5.57 -5.76 9.33
C GLY A 55 5.06 -5.72 7.89
N ILE A 56 3.96 -4.99 7.70
CA ILE A 56 3.30 -4.79 6.41
C ILE A 56 3.16 -3.29 6.15
N GLU A 57 3.56 -2.85 4.96
CA GLU A 57 3.23 -1.54 4.42
C GLU A 57 1.90 -1.62 3.67
N ALA A 58 0.94 -0.80 4.09
CA ALA A 58 -0.33 -0.64 3.40
C ALA A 58 -0.29 0.61 2.50
N TRP A 59 -0.31 0.38 1.19
CA TRP A 59 -0.39 1.42 0.18
C TRP A 59 -1.83 1.62 -0.24
N ILE A 60 -2.38 2.81 -0.01
CA ILE A 60 -3.81 3.07 -0.15
C ILE A 60 -4.05 4.30 -1.02
N SER A 61 -4.99 4.19 -1.96
CA SER A 61 -5.49 5.28 -2.81
C SER A 61 -7.01 5.28 -2.75
N LEU A 62 -7.60 6.30 -2.14
CA LEU A 62 -9.05 6.50 -2.07
C LEU A 62 -9.46 7.83 -2.72
N SER A 63 -10.76 8.15 -2.71
CA SER A 63 -11.20 9.52 -2.98
C SER A 63 -10.65 10.49 -1.92
N PRO A 64 -10.51 11.79 -2.22
CA PRO A 64 -10.06 12.76 -1.23
C PRO A 64 -10.92 12.81 0.04
N GLU A 65 -12.24 12.62 -0.11
CA GLU A 65 -13.20 12.61 1.00
C GLU A 65 -12.99 11.38 1.89
N ASP A 66 -12.84 10.20 1.29
CA ASP A 66 -12.60 8.96 2.01
C ASP A 66 -11.21 8.91 2.65
N MET A 67 -10.18 9.45 1.97
CA MET A 67 -8.84 9.57 2.55
C MET A 67 -8.84 10.44 3.80
N ALA A 68 -9.59 11.55 3.82
CA ALA A 68 -9.68 12.41 5.00
C ALA A 68 -10.34 11.68 6.20
N LEU A 69 -11.33 10.83 5.94
CA LEU A 69 -11.94 9.97 6.97
C LEU A 69 -10.97 8.87 7.42
N TYR A 70 -10.26 8.26 6.49
CA TYR A 70 -9.26 7.23 6.76
C TYR A 70 -8.12 7.76 7.65
N GLU A 71 -7.56 8.92 7.30
CA GLU A 71 -6.44 9.56 8.02
C GLU A 71 -6.83 10.08 9.41
N SER A 72 -8.13 10.25 9.69
CA SER A 72 -8.63 10.70 11.00
C SER A 72 -9.18 9.57 11.88
N ASN A 73 -9.20 8.33 11.38
CA ASN A 73 -9.73 7.18 12.11
C ASN A 73 -8.78 6.75 13.25
N LYS A 74 -9.23 6.92 14.50
CA LYS A 74 -8.42 6.63 15.69
C LYS A 74 -8.09 5.14 15.86
N GLU A 75 -9.04 4.26 15.62
CA GLU A 75 -8.84 2.80 15.74
C GLU A 75 -7.78 2.33 14.73
N LEU A 76 -7.78 2.90 13.53
CA LEU A 76 -6.76 2.60 12.53
C LEU A 76 -5.40 3.17 12.91
N LEU A 77 -5.36 4.41 13.38
CA LEU A 77 -4.14 5.09 13.78
C LEU A 77 -3.43 4.40 14.95
N GLU A 78 -4.15 3.68 15.81
CA GLU A 78 -3.56 2.88 16.88
C GLU A 78 -2.63 1.77 16.37
N PHE A 79 -2.85 1.27 15.15
CA PHE A 79 -2.06 0.19 14.54
C PHE A 79 -1.19 0.63 13.36
N SER A 80 -1.19 1.92 13.02
CA SER A 80 -0.48 2.44 11.85
C SER A 80 0.63 3.41 12.25
N ALA A 81 1.73 3.40 11.50
CA ALA A 81 2.74 4.44 11.54
C ALA A 81 2.72 5.17 10.20
N ALA A 82 2.50 6.49 10.22
CA ALA A 82 2.56 7.29 9.01
C ALA A 82 4.02 7.39 8.54
N ASN A 83 4.25 7.07 7.26
CA ASN A 83 5.51 7.24 6.53
C ASN A 83 6.68 6.37 7.07
N PRO A 84 6.95 5.19 6.47
CA PRO A 84 8.01 4.31 6.93
C PRO A 84 9.39 4.99 6.80
N ARG A 85 10.22 4.88 7.83
CA ARG A 85 11.61 5.35 7.77
C ARG A 85 12.42 4.38 6.91
N VAL A 86 12.58 4.70 5.63
CA VAL A 86 13.53 3.98 4.78
C VAL A 86 14.94 4.37 5.23
N SER A 87 15.64 3.44 5.87
CA SER A 87 17.06 3.56 6.18
C SER A 87 17.86 2.99 5.02
N VAL A 88 18.68 3.83 4.38
CA VAL A 88 19.66 3.44 3.34
C VAL A 88 20.89 2.80 3.96
#